data_AF-A0A2V1DTY5-F1
#
_entry.id   AF-A0A2V1DTY5-F1
#
_cell.length_a   1.000
_cell.length_b   1.000
_cell.length_c   1.000
_cell.angle_alpha   90.00
_cell.angle_beta   90.00
_cell.angle_gamma   90.00
#
_symmetry.space_group_name_H-M   'P 1'
#
loop_
_entity.id
_entity.type
_entity.pdbx_description
1 polymer ?
#
loop_
_entity_poly.entity_id
_entity_poly.type
_entity_poly.pdbx_seq_one_letter_code
_entity_poly.pdbx_strand_id
1 'polypeptide(L)'
;MPKKRAREATDRYADVDPAYLWIMPEWLKLTHAFESARDTFLAEWKRMITNDQKNLYLRYKELEFHLYLLDDYGTKSGTYLEMSRYLTEDLSYRVHARAAYRNSKINLQKTSTVAQYVRVAGIVDALYAIGLEINGGIERLLSIMEDYDEGDIGFPLISFIVRDAEKASQYIDIGVHLGSDIKLNSESQSLDKATKNHARLLDLVNVWGDSGKEWNTLEEDIAQGTIRGEAAHVIWEYKRDRFRVKTVKRFRKILIKRAVKETIRRKRRAKRSRKKHREEENESVNDEEDENESVNDEEDENASGNDEED
;
A
#
# COMPACT_ATOMS: atom_id res chain seq x y z
N MET A 1 -24.87 -1.69 32.38
CA MET A 1 -23.71 -2.62 32.46
C MET A 1 -22.61 -2.23 31.45
N PRO A 2 -21.40 -1.85 31.89
CA PRO A 2 -20.37 -1.17 31.06
C PRO A 2 -19.34 -2.10 30.38
N LYS A 3 -19.52 -3.43 30.40
CA LYS A 3 -18.58 -4.39 29.76
C LYS A 3 -18.63 -4.40 28.21
N LYS A 4 -19.54 -3.63 27.59
CA LYS A 4 -19.78 -3.64 26.13
C LYS A 4 -18.85 -2.71 25.31
N ARG A 5 -18.26 -1.68 25.94
CA ARG A 5 -17.21 -0.82 25.34
C ARG A 5 -15.81 -1.44 25.41
N ALA A 6 -15.63 -2.46 26.25
CA ALA A 6 -14.36 -3.16 26.47
C ALA A 6 -13.91 -4.07 25.31
N ARG A 7 -14.70 -4.20 24.22
CA ARG A 7 -14.34 -4.93 22.98
C ARG A 7 -14.12 -4.02 21.75
N GLU A 8 -14.34 -2.72 21.87
CA GLU A 8 -14.37 -1.80 20.71
C GLU A 8 -13.03 -1.08 20.46
N ALA A 9 -12.08 -1.16 21.39
CA ALA A 9 -10.72 -0.59 21.25
C ALA A 9 -9.61 -1.64 21.01
N THR A 10 -9.88 -2.91 21.29
CA THR A 10 -8.89 -4.02 21.36
C THR A 10 -8.21 -4.43 20.04
N ASP A 11 -8.52 -3.77 18.92
CA ASP A 11 -8.17 -4.28 17.59
C ASP A 11 -7.46 -3.26 16.69
N ARG A 12 -7.22 -2.01 17.12
CA ARG A 12 -6.85 -0.97 16.14
C ARG A 12 -5.55 -1.30 15.41
N TYR A 13 -4.53 -1.86 16.07
CA TYR A 13 -3.32 -2.43 15.43
C TYR A 13 -2.61 -3.50 16.32
N ALA A 14 -3.35 -4.20 17.16
CA ALA A 14 -2.83 -4.82 18.40
C ALA A 14 -1.76 -5.93 18.18
N ASP A 15 -0.50 -5.79 18.58
CA ASP A 15 0.22 -4.62 19.12
C ASP A 15 1.49 -4.44 18.29
N VAL A 16 1.31 -3.55 17.31
CA VAL A 16 2.12 -3.08 16.18
C VAL A 16 3.63 -3.30 16.29
N ASP A 17 4.20 -3.97 15.30
CA ASP A 17 5.39 -3.47 14.57
C ASP A 17 5.56 -4.19 13.19
N PRO A 18 4.73 -3.91 12.16
CA PRO A 18 5.09 -4.09 10.74
C PRO A 18 5.76 -2.81 10.20
N ALA A 19 6.64 -2.27 11.06
CA ALA A 19 7.40 -1.04 11.10
C ALA A 19 7.01 0.11 10.17
N TYR A 20 6.06 0.99 10.47
CA TYR A 20 4.86 0.87 11.28
C TYR A 20 3.71 1.26 10.34
N LEU A 21 3.23 0.25 9.61
CA LEU A 21 1.93 0.20 8.91
C LEU A 21 1.91 0.66 7.45
N TRP A 22 3.00 0.42 6.72
CA TRP A 22 2.99 0.40 5.26
C TRP A 22 2.65 -1.00 4.73
N ILE A 23 1.66 -1.09 3.84
CA ILE A 23 1.46 -2.24 2.96
C ILE A 23 2.14 -1.91 1.64
N MET A 24 3.37 -2.39 1.53
CA MET A 24 4.24 -2.24 0.38
C MET A 24 3.88 -3.26 -0.72
N PRO A 25 4.18 -2.95 -1.99
CA PRO A 25 4.25 -3.93 -3.07
C PRO A 25 5.15 -5.13 -2.70
N GLU A 26 5.00 -6.24 -3.42
CA GLU A 26 5.89 -7.40 -3.27
C GLU A 26 7.31 -7.09 -3.78
N TRP A 27 7.38 -6.46 -4.95
CA TRP A 27 8.62 -6.09 -5.63
C TRP A 27 8.84 -4.59 -5.58
N LEU A 28 10.10 -4.17 -5.52
CA LEU A 28 10.49 -2.78 -5.66
C LEU A 28 9.95 -2.22 -6.97
N LYS A 29 9.27 -1.08 -6.87
CA LYS A 29 8.77 -0.31 -8.01
C LYS A 29 9.21 1.14 -7.85
N LEU A 30 9.78 1.70 -8.91
CA LEU A 30 10.17 3.11 -8.95
C LEU A 30 8.92 3.99 -9.15
N THR A 31 9.00 5.24 -8.70
CA THR A 31 7.97 6.22 -9.06
C THR A 31 8.16 6.67 -10.52
N HIS A 32 7.07 6.99 -11.20
CA HIS A 32 7.13 7.54 -12.57
C HIS A 32 8.00 8.81 -12.64
N ALA A 33 7.99 9.63 -11.59
CA ALA A 33 8.81 10.83 -11.49
C ALA A 33 10.30 10.47 -11.50
N PHE A 34 10.69 9.45 -10.72
CA PHE A 34 12.06 8.97 -10.69
C PHE A 34 12.48 8.28 -11.98
N GLU A 35 11.61 7.46 -12.59
CA GLU A 35 11.85 6.85 -13.91
C GLU A 35 12.09 7.92 -15.00
N SER A 36 11.29 8.99 -14.98
CA SER A 36 11.45 10.10 -15.93
C SER A 36 12.79 10.86 -15.72
N ALA A 37 13.18 11.07 -14.46
CA ALA A 37 14.46 11.70 -14.11
C ALA A 37 15.65 10.82 -14.55
N ARG A 38 15.57 9.51 -14.28
CA ARG A 38 16.53 8.49 -14.71
C ARG A 38 16.73 8.52 -16.23
N ASP A 39 15.65 8.50 -16.99
CA ASP A 39 15.73 8.44 -18.46
C ASP A 39 16.34 9.72 -19.05
N THR A 40 16.00 10.87 -18.46
CA THR A 40 16.60 12.16 -18.81
C THR A 40 18.10 12.16 -18.53
N PHE A 41 18.48 11.74 -17.31
CA PHE A 41 19.88 11.59 -16.92
C PHE A 41 20.64 10.66 -17.87
N LEU A 42 20.07 9.51 -18.23
CA LEU A 42 20.70 8.55 -19.15
C LEU A 42 20.87 9.12 -20.56
N ALA A 43 19.90 9.88 -21.05
CA ALA A 43 19.99 10.56 -22.34
C ALA A 43 21.11 11.62 -22.34
N GLU A 44 21.21 12.40 -21.27
CA GLU A 44 22.28 13.39 -21.09
C GLU A 44 23.65 12.72 -20.92
N TRP A 45 23.75 11.68 -20.10
CA TRP A 45 24.97 10.91 -19.89
C TRP A 45 25.48 10.28 -21.19
N LYS A 46 24.60 9.68 -22.00
CA LYS A 46 24.95 9.16 -23.34
C LYS A 46 25.50 10.25 -24.26
N ARG A 47 24.98 11.48 -24.17
CA ARG A 47 25.52 12.65 -24.90
C ARG A 47 26.84 13.16 -24.33
N MET A 48 27.08 12.99 -23.04
CA MET A 48 28.32 13.41 -22.38
C MET A 48 29.47 12.43 -22.61
N ILE A 49 29.25 11.12 -22.60
CA ILE A 49 30.33 10.13 -22.86
C ILE A 49 30.91 10.28 -24.25
N THR A 50 30.12 10.73 -25.23
CA THR A 50 30.65 11.04 -26.57
C THR A 50 31.63 12.22 -26.56
N ASN A 51 31.72 12.97 -25.46
CA ASN A 51 32.68 14.05 -25.24
C ASN A 51 33.65 13.68 -24.12
N ASP A 52 34.94 13.96 -24.31
CA ASP A 52 36.09 13.50 -23.52
C ASP A 52 36.18 14.08 -22.07
N GLN A 53 35.09 14.15 -21.31
CA GLN A 53 35.03 14.77 -19.98
C GLN A 53 34.73 13.77 -18.86
N LYS A 54 35.74 12.95 -18.58
CA LYS A 54 35.82 11.99 -17.46
C LYS A 54 35.72 12.63 -16.06
N ASN A 55 36.01 13.92 -15.92
CA ASN A 55 36.19 14.58 -14.62
C ASN A 55 34.94 15.30 -14.07
N LEU A 56 33.94 15.63 -14.90
CA LEU A 56 32.67 16.20 -14.40
C LEU A 56 31.81 15.16 -13.67
N TYR A 57 32.04 13.88 -13.99
CA TYR A 57 31.35 12.69 -13.50
C TYR A 57 31.51 12.43 -11.99
N LEU A 58 32.69 12.73 -11.43
CA LEU A 58 33.01 12.48 -10.01
C LEU A 58 32.31 13.46 -9.06
N ARG A 59 31.85 14.63 -9.55
CA ARG A 59 31.22 15.66 -8.70
C ARG A 59 29.71 15.54 -8.53
N TYR A 60 29.04 14.79 -9.40
CA TYR A 60 27.57 14.67 -9.40
C TYR A 60 27.03 13.35 -8.81
N LYS A 61 27.90 12.37 -8.50
CA LYS A 61 27.49 10.98 -8.22
C LYS A 61 27.88 10.47 -6.84
N GLU A 62 26.99 10.60 -5.86
CA GLU A 62 26.99 9.68 -4.70
C GLU A 62 25.58 9.15 -4.40
N LEU A 63 24.50 9.96 -4.52
CA LEU A 63 23.14 9.46 -4.25
C LEU A 63 22.41 8.88 -5.48
N GLU A 64 22.37 9.61 -6.60
CA GLU A 64 21.64 9.20 -7.82
C GLU A 64 22.24 7.94 -8.48
N PHE A 65 23.55 7.75 -8.31
CA PHE A 65 24.28 6.61 -8.85
C PHE A 65 23.93 5.27 -8.18
N HIS A 66 23.54 5.30 -6.91
CA HIS A 66 23.33 4.08 -6.16
C HIS A 66 21.87 3.58 -6.23
N LEU A 67 20.91 4.47 -6.53
CA LEU A 67 19.55 4.05 -6.91
C LEU A 67 19.51 3.51 -8.35
N TYR A 68 20.34 4.06 -9.23
CA TYR A 68 20.62 3.49 -10.55
C TYR A 68 21.14 2.04 -10.48
N LEU A 69 21.86 1.67 -9.42
CA LEU A 69 22.28 0.28 -9.16
C LEU A 69 21.16 -0.65 -8.70
N LEU A 70 19.98 -0.15 -8.32
CA LEU A 70 18.85 -1.03 -7.98
C LEU A 70 17.98 -1.36 -9.20
N ASP A 71 18.17 -0.66 -10.32
CA ASP A 71 17.28 -0.69 -11.48
C ASP A 71 18.00 -1.07 -12.79
N ASP A 72 19.24 -0.61 -13.03
CA ASP A 72 19.99 -0.89 -14.27
C ASP A 72 20.79 -2.21 -14.27
N TYR A 73 20.42 -3.18 -13.43
CA TYR A 73 20.81 -4.58 -13.65
C TYR A 73 19.95 -5.26 -14.74
N GLY A 74 18.92 -4.56 -15.25
CA GLY A 74 18.05 -5.05 -16.32
C GLY A 74 18.69 -5.20 -17.71
N THR A 75 19.82 -4.54 -18.02
CA THR A 75 20.48 -4.73 -19.34
C THR A 75 21.99 -4.48 -19.34
N LYS A 76 22.78 -5.56 -19.35
CA LYS A 76 24.22 -5.68 -19.71
C LYS A 76 25.25 -5.29 -18.64
N SER A 77 25.87 -6.33 -18.08
CA SER A 77 26.97 -6.37 -17.10
C SER A 77 28.32 -5.70 -17.48
N GLY A 78 28.39 -4.89 -18.54
CA GLY A 78 29.64 -4.29 -19.02
C GLY A 78 30.05 -3.02 -18.27
N THR A 79 29.08 -2.17 -17.93
CA THR A 79 29.35 -0.81 -17.45
C THR A 79 29.87 -0.78 -16.01
N TYR A 80 29.49 -1.76 -15.19
CA TYR A 80 29.90 -1.85 -13.78
C TYR A 80 31.36 -2.30 -13.60
N LEU A 81 31.84 -3.20 -14.47
CA LEU A 81 33.21 -3.73 -14.39
C LEU A 81 34.25 -2.66 -14.78
N GLU A 82 33.94 -1.79 -15.73
CA GLU A 82 34.80 -0.65 -16.06
C GLU A 82 34.76 0.44 -14.99
N MET A 83 33.58 0.78 -14.45
CA MET A 83 33.44 1.84 -13.44
C MET A 83 34.04 1.46 -12.07
N SER A 84 33.88 0.21 -11.63
CA SER A 84 34.52 -0.28 -10.40
C SER A 84 36.05 -0.24 -10.50
N ARG A 85 36.61 -0.45 -11.69
CA ARG A 85 38.05 -0.32 -11.97
C ARG A 85 38.54 1.11 -11.69
N TYR A 86 37.80 2.13 -12.13
CA TYR A 86 38.13 3.55 -11.89
C TYR A 86 37.98 3.97 -10.41
N LEU A 87 37.01 3.43 -9.67
CA LEU A 87 36.85 3.70 -8.24
C LEU A 87 37.91 2.99 -7.37
N THR A 88 38.39 1.82 -7.79
CA THR A 88 39.44 1.08 -7.07
C THR A 88 40.85 1.67 -7.21
N GLU A 89 41.05 2.69 -8.05
CA GLU A 89 42.30 3.45 -8.15
C GLU A 89 42.34 4.67 -7.21
N ASP A 90 41.21 5.05 -6.60
CA ASP A 90 41.16 6.09 -5.58
C ASP A 90 41.69 5.54 -4.23
N LEU A 91 42.77 6.17 -3.75
CA LEU A 91 43.49 5.78 -2.53
C LEU A 91 42.58 5.87 -1.28
N SER A 92 41.69 6.85 -1.26
CA SER A 92 40.70 7.10 -0.19
C SER A 92 39.77 5.90 -0.03
N TYR A 93 39.32 5.39 -1.17
CA TYR A 93 38.37 4.29 -1.27
C TYR A 93 38.99 2.96 -0.82
N ARG A 94 40.26 2.71 -1.16
CA ARG A 94 41.03 1.56 -0.65
C ARG A 94 41.25 1.59 0.86
N VAL A 95 41.44 2.78 1.43
CA VAL A 95 41.69 2.97 2.87
C VAL A 95 40.41 2.71 3.67
N HIS A 96 39.26 3.23 3.24
CA HIS A 96 37.97 3.01 3.91
C HIS A 96 37.50 1.55 3.78
N ALA A 97 37.61 0.93 2.60
CA ALA A 97 37.27 -0.47 2.42
C ALA A 97 38.16 -1.41 3.28
N ARG A 98 39.46 -1.10 3.42
CA ARG A 98 40.36 -1.85 4.33
C ARG A 98 40.05 -1.63 5.81
N ALA A 99 39.66 -0.43 6.21
CA ALA A 99 39.30 -0.12 7.59
C ALA A 99 38.02 -0.86 8.02
N ALA A 100 37.02 -0.89 7.14
CA ALA A 100 35.79 -1.64 7.39
C ALA A 100 36.00 -3.16 7.35
N TYR A 101 36.84 -3.66 6.44
CA TYR A 101 37.24 -5.08 6.38
C TYR A 101 37.97 -5.57 7.65
N ARG A 102 38.74 -4.71 8.32
CA ARG A 102 39.40 -5.06 9.59
C ARG A 102 38.43 -5.17 10.76
N ASN A 103 37.31 -4.47 10.70
CA ASN A 103 36.32 -4.44 11.79
C ASN A 103 35.23 -5.49 11.62
N SER A 104 34.92 -5.91 10.39
CA SER A 104 34.01 -7.01 10.13
C SER A 104 34.80 -8.33 10.15
N LYS A 105 34.51 -9.24 11.08
CA LYS A 105 35.14 -10.58 11.17
C LYS A 105 34.71 -11.50 10.01
N ILE A 106 34.68 -11.00 8.79
CA ILE A 106 34.16 -11.69 7.62
C ILE A 106 35.36 -12.31 6.88
N ASN A 107 35.47 -13.63 6.98
CA ASN A 107 36.59 -14.41 6.42
C ASN A 107 36.32 -14.71 4.92
N LEU A 108 36.47 -13.69 4.06
CA LEU A 108 36.23 -13.78 2.62
C LEU A 108 37.56 -13.90 1.85
N GLN A 109 37.79 -15.03 1.17
CA GLN A 109 38.97 -15.26 0.33
C GLN A 109 38.87 -14.59 -1.05
N LYS A 110 39.93 -13.84 -1.40
CA LYS A 110 40.42 -13.42 -2.74
C LYS A 110 39.57 -12.51 -3.65
N THR A 111 39.98 -11.23 -3.71
CA THR A 111 39.89 -10.21 -4.80
C THR A 111 38.55 -9.88 -5.46
N SER A 112 37.59 -10.80 -5.60
CA SER A 112 36.18 -10.45 -5.85
C SER A 112 35.56 -9.67 -4.67
N THR A 113 36.22 -9.73 -3.52
CA THR A 113 35.71 -9.32 -2.22
C THR A 113 35.75 -7.81 -1.98
N VAL A 114 36.74 -7.08 -2.50
CA VAL A 114 36.81 -5.61 -2.31
C VAL A 114 35.80 -4.90 -3.19
N ALA A 115 35.72 -5.24 -4.48
CA ALA A 115 34.74 -4.64 -5.38
C ALA A 115 33.30 -4.97 -4.96
N GLN A 116 33.05 -6.21 -4.51
CA GLN A 116 31.75 -6.60 -3.96
C GLN A 116 31.44 -5.89 -2.64
N TYR A 117 32.40 -5.76 -1.74
CA TYR A 117 32.22 -4.99 -0.50
C TYR A 117 31.87 -3.52 -0.79
N VAL A 118 32.61 -2.90 -1.69
CA VAL A 118 32.38 -1.54 -2.18
C VAL A 118 30.99 -1.39 -2.79
N ARG A 119 30.58 -2.34 -3.64
CA ARG A 119 29.26 -2.40 -4.27
C ARG A 119 28.17 -2.41 -3.21
N VAL A 120 28.26 -3.34 -2.26
CA VAL A 120 27.30 -3.52 -1.18
C VAL A 120 27.23 -2.29 -0.29
N ALA A 121 28.38 -1.73 0.11
CA ALA A 121 28.43 -0.54 0.95
C ALA A 121 27.72 0.64 0.28
N GLY A 122 28.00 0.89 -1.01
CA GLY A 122 27.30 1.92 -1.77
C GLY A 122 25.79 1.70 -1.84
N ILE A 123 25.32 0.46 -2.07
CA ILE A 123 23.88 0.16 -2.08
C ILE A 123 23.26 0.44 -0.70
N VAL A 124 23.92 0.01 0.38
CA VAL A 124 23.43 0.24 1.75
C VAL A 124 23.34 1.75 2.05
N ASP A 125 24.38 2.51 1.74
CA ASP A 125 24.41 3.96 1.96
C ASP A 125 23.29 4.67 1.18
N ALA A 126 23.01 4.21 -0.04
CA ALA A 126 21.95 4.75 -0.87
C ALA A 126 20.55 4.47 -0.35
N LEU A 127 20.31 3.22 0.07
CA LEU A 127 19.06 2.84 0.71
C LEU A 127 18.83 3.74 1.92
N TYR A 128 19.84 3.91 2.78
CA TYR A 128 19.74 4.82 3.92
C TYR A 128 19.47 6.26 3.51
N ALA A 129 20.12 6.74 2.46
CA ALA A 129 19.94 8.10 1.96
C ALA A 129 18.51 8.38 1.48
N ILE A 130 17.84 7.39 0.87
CA ILE A 130 16.43 7.49 0.48
C ILE A 130 15.44 7.12 1.59
N GLY A 131 15.90 6.83 2.80
CA GLY A 131 15.01 6.49 3.91
C GLY A 131 14.58 5.03 3.96
N LEU A 132 15.33 4.13 3.34
CA LEU A 132 15.19 2.68 3.46
C LEU A 132 16.35 2.04 4.23
N GLU A 133 16.11 0.84 4.76
CA GLU A 133 17.12 0.01 5.39
C GLU A 133 16.85 -1.46 5.08
N ILE A 134 17.89 -2.25 4.88
CA ILE A 134 17.74 -3.69 4.64
C ILE A 134 17.62 -4.44 5.97
N ASN A 135 16.53 -5.19 6.12
CA ASN A 135 16.35 -6.10 7.23
C ASN A 135 17.22 -7.36 7.03
N GLY A 136 17.98 -7.74 8.06
CA GLY A 136 18.95 -8.84 7.97
C GLY A 136 20.35 -8.42 7.51
N GLY A 137 20.56 -7.13 7.21
CA GLY A 137 21.89 -6.57 6.93
C GLY A 137 22.49 -7.01 5.58
N ILE A 138 23.82 -6.93 5.50
CA ILE A 138 24.58 -7.16 4.26
C ILE A 138 24.42 -8.58 3.72
N GLU A 139 24.37 -9.59 4.58
CA GLU A 139 24.23 -10.99 4.17
C GLU A 139 22.92 -11.22 3.41
N ARG A 140 21.82 -10.65 3.91
CA ARG A 140 20.53 -10.71 3.21
C ARG A 140 20.56 -9.95 1.90
N LEU A 141 21.22 -8.79 1.85
CA LEU A 141 21.39 -8.02 0.61
C LEU A 141 22.11 -8.85 -0.46
N LEU A 142 23.20 -9.52 -0.09
CA LEU A 142 23.96 -10.37 -1.00
C LEU A 142 23.12 -11.51 -1.56
N SER A 143 22.38 -12.22 -0.70
CA SER A 143 21.46 -13.28 -1.14
C SER A 143 20.41 -12.76 -2.13
N ILE A 144 19.78 -11.61 -1.85
CA ILE A 144 18.80 -11.02 -2.78
C ILE A 144 19.44 -10.67 -4.13
N MET A 145 20.68 -10.17 -4.12
CA MET A 145 21.39 -9.81 -5.34
C MET A 145 21.77 -11.05 -6.16
N GLU A 146 22.15 -12.15 -5.50
CA GLU A 146 22.39 -13.44 -6.15
C GLU A 146 21.11 -13.98 -6.80
N ASP A 147 19.99 -14.01 -6.05
CA ASP A 147 18.68 -14.44 -6.56
C ASP A 147 18.23 -13.58 -7.78
N TYR A 148 18.53 -12.28 -7.74
CA TYR A 148 18.23 -11.36 -8.84
C TYR A 148 19.11 -11.61 -10.07
N ASP A 149 20.42 -11.80 -9.87
CA ASP A 149 21.39 -12.04 -10.96
C ASP A 149 21.10 -13.36 -11.71
N GLU A 150 20.44 -14.32 -11.07
CA GLU A 150 19.96 -15.57 -11.67
C GLU A 150 18.70 -15.37 -12.57
N GLY A 151 18.09 -14.18 -12.54
CA GLY A 151 17.11 -13.72 -13.54
C GLY A 151 15.66 -14.06 -13.23
N ASP A 152 15.35 -14.64 -12.06
CA ASP A 152 14.00 -15.13 -11.78
C ASP A 152 13.10 -14.12 -11.05
N ILE A 153 13.64 -13.09 -10.37
CA ILE A 153 12.86 -12.32 -9.38
C ILE A 153 13.34 -10.86 -9.25
N GLY A 154 12.44 -9.89 -9.06
CA GLY A 154 12.78 -8.49 -8.72
C GLY A 154 13.22 -8.32 -7.26
N PHE A 155 13.66 -7.11 -6.85
CA PHE A 155 14.04 -6.85 -5.46
C PHE A 155 12.82 -6.96 -4.52
N PRO A 156 12.80 -7.92 -3.56
CA PRO A 156 11.66 -8.12 -2.68
C PRO A 156 11.55 -6.98 -1.68
N LEU A 157 10.49 -6.19 -1.78
CA LEU A 157 10.30 -5.00 -0.95
C LEU A 157 9.98 -5.37 0.52
N ILE A 158 9.60 -6.63 0.75
CA ILE A 158 9.37 -7.22 2.07
C ILE A 158 10.63 -7.19 2.96
N SER A 159 11.81 -7.19 2.34
CA SER A 159 13.12 -7.21 2.99
C SER A 159 13.58 -5.83 3.48
N PHE A 160 12.82 -4.77 3.22
CA PHE A 160 13.18 -3.41 3.64
C PHE A 160 12.35 -2.89 4.81
N ILE A 161 13.00 -2.04 5.61
CA ILE A 161 12.40 -1.21 6.66
C ILE A 161 12.33 0.23 6.13
N VAL A 162 11.17 0.87 6.28
CA VAL A 162 10.99 2.28 5.91
C VAL A 162 11.40 3.14 7.11
N ARG A 163 12.53 3.83 7.00
CA ARG A 163 13.05 4.76 8.02
C ARG A 163 12.47 6.16 7.86
N ASP A 164 12.39 6.65 6.64
CA ASP A 164 11.89 7.98 6.28
C ASP A 164 10.99 7.87 5.06
N ALA A 165 9.68 7.80 5.32
CA ALA A 165 8.69 7.56 4.27
C ALA A 165 8.55 8.74 3.30
N GLU A 166 8.74 9.98 3.78
CA GLU A 166 8.63 11.16 2.93
C GLU A 166 9.73 11.14 1.88
N LYS A 167 10.98 10.85 2.29
CA LYS A 167 12.08 10.66 1.34
C LYS A 167 11.85 9.46 0.44
N ALA A 168 11.54 8.30 1.00
CA ALA A 168 11.40 7.08 0.23
C ALA A 168 10.33 7.21 -0.86
N SER A 169 9.19 7.85 -0.55
CA SER A 169 8.09 8.04 -1.48
C SER A 169 8.42 8.89 -2.72
N GLN A 170 9.51 9.65 -2.71
CA GLN A 170 9.97 10.41 -3.87
C GLN A 170 10.57 9.49 -4.93
N TYR A 171 11.20 8.40 -4.50
CA TYR A 171 12.00 7.52 -5.36
C TYR A 171 11.28 6.20 -5.67
N ILE A 172 10.57 5.65 -4.69
CA ILE A 172 9.96 4.32 -4.77
C ILE A 172 8.50 4.31 -4.33
N ASP A 173 7.73 3.38 -4.89
CA ASP A 173 6.38 3.08 -4.42
C ASP A 173 6.44 2.29 -3.11
N ILE A 174 6.34 3.02 -1.99
CA ILE A 174 6.25 2.44 -0.64
C ILE A 174 4.84 1.95 -0.29
N GLY A 175 3.88 1.94 -1.22
CA GLY A 175 2.55 1.38 -1.05
C GLY A 175 1.58 2.26 -0.27
N VAL A 176 0.81 1.68 0.66
CA VAL A 176 -0.21 2.41 1.44
C VAL A 176 0.09 2.42 2.93
N HIS A 177 -0.07 3.60 3.52
CA HIS A 177 -0.05 3.75 4.96
C HIS A 177 -1.47 3.65 5.53
N LEU A 178 -1.69 2.66 6.40
CA LEU A 178 -3.02 2.36 6.96
C LEU A 178 -3.55 3.44 7.92
N GLY A 179 -2.74 4.41 8.32
CA GLY A 179 -3.16 5.54 9.17
C GLY A 179 -3.63 6.75 8.37
N SER A 180 -2.83 7.17 7.38
CA SER A 180 -3.09 8.37 6.56
C SER A 180 -3.99 8.08 5.38
N ASP A 181 -3.76 6.97 4.68
CA ASP A 181 -4.36 6.73 3.37
C ASP A 181 -5.67 5.96 3.51
N ILE A 182 -5.71 5.00 4.44
CA ILE A 182 -6.82 4.05 4.55
C ILE A 182 -7.35 3.94 5.98
N LYS A 183 -8.39 4.73 6.30
CA LYS A 183 -9.08 4.62 7.60
C LYS A 183 -9.84 3.29 7.72
N LEU A 184 -9.24 2.31 8.39
CA LEU A 184 -9.82 0.98 8.65
C LEU A 184 -11.21 1.04 9.28
N ASN A 185 -11.37 1.84 10.34
CA ASN A 185 -12.52 1.74 11.24
C ASN A 185 -13.37 3.01 11.32
N SER A 186 -13.30 3.91 10.34
CA SER A 186 -14.14 5.12 10.40
C SER A 186 -15.58 4.76 10.05
N GLU A 187 -16.47 4.76 11.03
CA GLU A 187 -17.90 4.51 10.83
C GLU A 187 -18.55 5.46 9.81
N SER A 188 -17.91 6.60 9.55
CA SER A 188 -18.33 7.64 8.62
C SER A 188 -18.02 7.37 7.14
N GLN A 189 -17.18 6.38 6.81
CA GLN A 189 -16.86 6.11 5.41
C GLN A 189 -18.06 5.46 4.69
N SER A 190 -18.33 5.94 3.48
CA SER A 190 -19.30 5.33 2.56
C SER A 190 -18.91 3.89 2.17
N LEU A 191 -19.89 3.14 1.66
CA LEU A 191 -19.64 1.81 1.10
C LEU A 191 -18.67 1.88 -0.09
N ASP A 192 -18.88 2.84 -1.00
CA ASP A 192 -18.01 3.08 -2.16
C ASP A 192 -16.55 3.30 -1.74
N LYS A 193 -16.30 4.17 -0.76
CA LYS A 193 -14.95 4.43 -0.26
C LYS A 193 -14.33 3.18 0.38
N ALA A 194 -15.11 2.36 1.08
CA ALA A 194 -14.61 1.08 1.60
C ALA A 194 -14.26 0.10 0.48
N THR A 195 -15.07 0.03 -0.58
CA THR A 195 -14.81 -0.83 -1.74
C THR A 195 -13.51 -0.43 -2.43
N LYS A 196 -13.32 0.87 -2.71
CA LYS A 196 -12.09 1.40 -3.31
C LYS A 196 -10.85 1.11 -2.46
N ASN A 197 -10.96 1.33 -1.15
CA ASN A 197 -9.88 1.03 -0.21
C ASN A 197 -9.52 -0.47 -0.19
N HIS A 198 -10.53 -1.34 -0.24
CA HIS A 198 -10.32 -2.79 -0.30
C HIS A 198 -9.69 -3.22 -1.62
N ALA A 199 -10.13 -2.67 -2.75
CA ALA A 199 -9.52 -2.92 -4.07
C ALA A 199 -8.04 -2.51 -4.07
N ARG A 200 -7.73 -1.29 -3.63
CA ARG A 200 -6.34 -0.80 -3.50
C ARG A 200 -5.47 -1.71 -2.62
N LEU A 201 -6.02 -2.25 -1.54
CA LEU A 201 -5.30 -3.20 -0.69
C LEU A 201 -5.06 -4.54 -1.38
N LEU A 202 -6.04 -5.04 -2.13
CA LEU A 202 -5.86 -6.25 -2.92
C LEU A 202 -4.78 -6.07 -3.99
N ASP A 203 -4.74 -4.92 -4.65
CA ASP A 203 -3.74 -4.60 -5.68
C ASP A 203 -2.33 -4.47 -5.10
N LEU A 204 -2.18 -4.05 -3.83
CA LEU A 204 -0.87 -3.91 -3.18
C LEU A 204 -0.37 -5.19 -2.53
N VAL A 205 -1.30 -5.99 -2.02
CA VAL A 205 -1.04 -7.39 -1.70
C VAL A 205 -1.02 -8.23 -2.99
N ASN A 206 -1.08 -7.56 -4.16
CA ASN A 206 -1.34 -8.07 -5.51
C ASN A 206 -1.17 -9.57 -5.58
N VAL A 207 -2.28 -10.27 -5.83
CA VAL A 207 -2.34 -11.55 -6.55
C VAL A 207 -1.34 -12.55 -5.97
N TRP A 208 -1.69 -13.54 -5.15
CA TRP A 208 -1.94 -14.91 -5.66
C TRP A 208 -1.11 -15.35 -6.89
N GLY A 209 0.11 -14.83 -7.09
CA GLY A 209 1.20 -15.57 -7.69
C GLY A 209 1.40 -16.80 -6.83
N ASP A 210 1.83 -17.88 -7.46
CA ASP A 210 1.74 -19.29 -7.04
C ASP A 210 2.06 -19.66 -5.59
N SER A 211 2.55 -18.74 -4.76
CA SER A 211 2.76 -19.02 -3.34
C SER A 211 1.48 -19.44 -2.63
N GLY A 212 0.31 -18.86 -2.95
CA GLY A 212 -1.02 -19.32 -2.47
C GLY A 212 -1.13 -19.56 -0.96
N LYS A 213 -0.15 -19.09 -0.17
CA LYS A 213 0.08 -19.64 1.17
C LYS A 213 -1.10 -19.26 2.03
N GLU A 214 -1.86 -20.28 2.39
CA GLU A 214 -2.98 -20.08 3.27
C GLU A 214 -2.47 -19.52 4.60
N TRP A 215 -3.33 -18.79 5.30
CA TRP A 215 -3.01 -18.24 6.61
C TRP A 215 -2.40 -19.27 7.56
N ASN A 216 -2.88 -20.52 7.48
CA ASN A 216 -2.41 -21.61 8.31
C ASN A 216 -0.96 -21.99 7.97
N THR A 217 -0.61 -22.04 6.69
CA THR A 217 0.77 -22.29 6.23
C THR A 217 1.73 -21.22 6.74
N LEU A 218 1.34 -19.95 6.73
CA LEU A 218 2.19 -18.87 7.27
C LEU A 218 2.39 -18.98 8.79
N GLU A 219 1.36 -19.40 9.55
CA GLU A 219 1.51 -19.63 10.99
C GLU A 219 2.40 -20.84 11.29
N GLU A 220 2.29 -21.90 10.49
CA GLU A 220 3.16 -23.07 10.56
C GLU A 220 4.60 -22.72 10.21
N ASP A 221 4.84 -21.97 9.13
CA ASP A 221 6.18 -21.53 8.70
C ASP A 221 6.85 -20.67 9.78
N ILE A 222 6.11 -19.71 10.38
CA ILE A 222 6.64 -18.90 11.48
C ILE A 222 7.00 -19.77 12.70
N ALA A 223 6.14 -20.72 13.06
CA ALA A 223 6.37 -21.61 14.18
C ALA A 223 7.57 -22.53 13.92
N GLN A 224 7.62 -23.17 12.75
CA GLN A 224 8.70 -24.07 12.35
C GLN A 224 10.02 -23.33 12.19
N GLY A 225 10.04 -22.16 11.55
CA GLY A 225 11.25 -21.36 11.40
C GLY A 225 11.84 -20.93 12.74
N THR A 226 10.98 -20.60 13.71
CA THR A 226 11.41 -20.33 15.09
C THR A 226 12.01 -21.57 15.75
N ILE A 227 11.42 -22.75 15.56
CA ILE A 227 11.90 -24.02 16.13
C ILE A 227 13.22 -24.46 15.48
N ARG A 228 13.36 -24.26 14.16
CA ARG A 228 14.54 -24.63 13.37
C ARG A 228 15.72 -23.66 13.53
N GLY A 229 15.50 -22.53 14.21
CA GLY A 229 16.52 -21.50 14.38
C GLY A 229 16.83 -20.76 13.07
N GLU A 230 15.83 -20.58 12.20
CA GLU A 230 15.97 -19.78 10.99
C GLU A 230 16.41 -18.35 11.31
N ALA A 231 17.08 -17.72 10.34
CA ALA A 231 17.57 -16.36 10.50
C ALA A 231 16.41 -15.39 10.79
N ALA A 232 16.65 -14.41 11.67
CA ALA A 232 15.62 -13.48 12.14
C ALA A 232 14.94 -12.71 10.99
N HIS A 233 15.65 -12.46 9.88
CA HIS A 233 15.10 -11.78 8.72
C HIS A 233 14.07 -12.63 7.95
N VAL A 234 14.24 -13.95 7.90
CA VAL A 234 13.26 -14.87 7.28
C VAL A 234 11.96 -14.85 8.07
N ILE A 235 12.06 -14.98 9.40
CA ILE A 235 10.90 -14.90 10.30
C ILE A 235 10.18 -13.53 10.17
N TRP A 236 10.93 -12.45 9.94
CA TRP A 236 10.36 -11.13 9.68
C TRP A 236 9.53 -11.08 8.41
N GLU A 237 10.04 -11.62 7.31
CA GLU A 237 9.35 -11.68 6.03
C GLU A 237 8.00 -12.43 6.17
N TYR A 238 8.00 -13.61 6.81
CA TYR A 238 6.76 -14.34 7.09
C TYR A 238 5.78 -13.56 7.99
N LYS A 239 6.28 -12.87 9.03
CA LYS A 239 5.43 -12.01 9.88
C LYS A 239 4.80 -10.88 9.07
N ARG A 240 5.51 -10.33 8.09
CA ARG A 240 5.06 -9.23 7.24
C ARG A 240 4.01 -9.67 6.22
N ASP A 241 4.18 -10.84 5.62
CA ASP A 241 3.14 -11.42 4.75
C ASP A 241 1.89 -11.80 5.54
N ARG A 242 2.06 -12.39 6.72
CA ARG A 242 0.95 -12.63 7.64
C ARG A 242 0.20 -11.33 7.94
N PHE A 243 0.91 -10.21 8.16
CA PHE A 243 0.28 -8.91 8.38
C PHE A 243 -0.54 -8.43 7.17
N ARG A 244 -0.02 -8.57 5.94
CA ARG A 244 -0.73 -8.23 4.70
C ARG A 244 -2.05 -9.01 4.58
N VAL A 245 -1.99 -10.34 4.72
CA VAL A 245 -3.16 -11.23 4.66
C VAL A 245 -4.18 -10.90 5.75
N LYS A 246 -3.71 -10.67 7.00
CA LYS A 246 -4.58 -10.29 8.13
C LYS A 246 -5.36 -9.01 7.81
N THR A 247 -4.68 -8.01 7.26
CA THR A 247 -5.25 -6.69 6.96
C THR A 247 -6.32 -6.77 5.88
N VAL A 248 -6.06 -7.49 4.79
CA VAL A 248 -7.05 -7.72 3.73
C VAL A 248 -8.29 -8.43 4.28
N LYS A 249 -8.12 -9.53 5.03
CA LYS A 249 -9.23 -10.26 5.66
C LYS A 249 -10.06 -9.34 6.57
N ARG A 250 -9.42 -8.46 7.32
CA ARG A 250 -10.07 -7.49 8.20
C ARG A 250 -10.90 -6.49 7.40
N PHE A 251 -10.34 -5.88 6.35
CA PHE A 251 -11.08 -4.95 5.49
C PHE A 251 -12.27 -5.60 4.81
N ARG A 252 -12.13 -6.85 4.33
CA ARG A 252 -13.22 -7.62 3.74
C ARG A 252 -14.40 -7.75 4.71
N LYS A 253 -14.14 -8.08 5.98
CA LYS A 253 -15.19 -8.16 7.01
C LYS A 253 -15.88 -6.81 7.23
N ILE A 254 -15.13 -5.72 7.25
CA ILE A 254 -15.67 -4.35 7.40
C ILE A 254 -16.55 -4.00 6.20
N LEU A 255 -16.11 -4.32 4.98
CA LEU A 255 -16.85 -4.07 3.75
C LEU A 255 -18.19 -4.83 3.75
N ILE A 256 -18.19 -6.12 4.07
CA ILE A 256 -19.40 -6.94 4.17
C ILE A 256 -20.38 -6.34 5.19
N LYS A 257 -19.89 -6.00 6.39
CA LYS A 257 -20.72 -5.38 7.45
C LYS A 257 -21.38 -4.10 6.96
N ARG A 258 -20.67 -3.27 6.18
CA ARG A 258 -21.23 -2.03 5.61
C ARG A 258 -22.23 -2.29 4.50
N ALA A 259 -21.95 -3.23 3.60
CA ALA A 259 -22.88 -3.61 2.53
C ALA A 259 -24.23 -4.06 3.11
N VAL A 260 -24.20 -4.88 4.17
CA VAL A 260 -25.41 -5.30 4.90
C VAL A 260 -26.15 -4.10 5.51
N LYS A 261 -25.43 -3.20 6.19
CA LYS A 261 -26.02 -2.00 6.81
C LYS A 261 -26.69 -1.08 5.77
N GLU A 262 -26.06 -0.91 4.62
CA GLU A 262 -26.58 -0.08 3.53
C GLU A 262 -27.82 -0.69 2.89
N THR A 263 -27.83 -2.00 2.63
CA THR A 263 -29.01 -2.73 2.14
C THR A 263 -30.19 -2.59 3.10
N ILE A 264 -29.98 -2.71 4.41
CA ILE A 264 -31.03 -2.50 5.42
C ILE A 264 -31.56 -1.07 5.38
N ARG A 265 -30.69 -0.06 5.25
CA ARG A 265 -31.09 1.35 5.13
C ARG A 265 -31.92 1.61 3.87
N ARG A 266 -31.51 1.07 2.72
CA ARG A 266 -32.27 1.16 1.47
C ARG A 266 -33.66 0.56 1.61
N LYS A 267 -33.78 -0.64 2.19
CA LYS A 267 -35.08 -1.28 2.47
C LYS A 267 -35.97 -0.42 3.39
N ARG A 268 -35.40 0.19 4.43
CA ARG A 268 -36.13 1.08 5.34
C ARG A 268 -36.60 2.37 4.66
N ARG A 269 -35.76 2.99 3.81
CA ARG A 269 -36.12 4.19 3.04
C ARG A 269 -37.25 3.88 2.06
N ALA A 270 -37.14 2.78 1.31
CA ALA A 270 -38.19 2.32 0.40
C ALA A 270 -39.52 2.01 1.13
N LYS A 271 -39.46 1.43 2.34
CA LYS A 271 -40.66 1.22 3.15
C LYS A 271 -41.30 2.54 3.59
N ARG A 272 -40.51 3.54 3.95
CA ARG A 272 -41.00 4.87 4.36
C ARG A 272 -41.58 5.65 3.18
N SER A 273 -40.94 5.63 2.01
CA SER A 273 -41.46 6.29 0.82
C SER A 273 -42.80 5.69 0.38
N ARG A 274 -42.92 4.36 0.41
CA ARG A 274 -44.20 3.67 0.16
C ARG A 274 -45.28 4.03 1.18
N LYS A 275 -44.90 4.22 2.44
CA LYS A 275 -45.84 4.65 3.48
C LYS A 275 -46.34 6.08 3.22
N LYS A 276 -45.42 7.01 2.93
CA LYS A 276 -45.73 8.41 2.60
C LYS A 276 -46.66 8.51 1.39
N HIS A 277 -46.37 7.76 0.32
CA HIS A 277 -47.20 7.74 -0.88
C HIS A 277 -48.63 7.26 -0.62
N ARG A 278 -48.80 6.26 0.26
CA ARG A 278 -50.14 5.77 0.65
C ARG A 278 -50.91 6.76 1.52
N GLU A 279 -50.20 7.52 2.37
CA GLU A 279 -50.81 8.57 3.17
C GLU A 279 -51.26 9.73 2.26
N GLU A 280 -50.44 10.12 1.28
CA GLU A 280 -50.78 11.13 0.27
C GLU A 280 -51.95 10.70 -0.64
N GLU A 281 -51.98 9.43 -1.09
CA GLU A 281 -53.12 8.89 -1.86
C GLU A 281 -54.43 8.89 -1.06
N ASN A 282 -54.39 8.56 0.23
CA ASN A 282 -55.58 8.56 1.07
C ASN A 282 -56.08 9.97 1.39
N GLU A 283 -55.18 10.95 1.52
CA GLU A 283 -55.54 12.36 1.75
C GLU A 283 -56.26 12.95 0.52
N SER A 284 -55.75 12.66 -0.69
CA SER A 284 -56.42 13.10 -1.93
C SER A 284 -57.81 12.49 -2.16
N VAL A 285 -58.09 11.30 -1.62
CA VAL A 285 -59.43 10.68 -1.75
C VAL A 285 -60.45 11.34 -0.81
N ASN A 286 -60.02 11.75 0.38
CA ASN A 286 -60.92 12.41 1.33
C ASN A 286 -61.25 13.85 0.88
N ASP A 287 -60.30 14.55 0.26
CA ASP A 287 -60.55 15.90 -0.27
C ASP A 287 -61.58 15.91 -1.43
N GLU A 288 -61.74 14.81 -2.18
CA GLU A 288 -62.77 14.67 -3.23
C GLU A 288 -64.18 14.29 -2.69
N GLU A 289 -64.27 13.72 -1.48
CA GLU A 289 -65.56 13.42 -0.85
C GLU A 289 -66.20 14.69 -0.24
N ASP A 290 -65.41 15.60 0.33
CA ASP A 290 -65.89 16.86 0.91
C ASP A 290 -66.41 17.85 -0.15
N GLU A 291 -65.94 17.79 -1.41
CA GLU A 291 -66.46 18.64 -2.50
C GLU A 291 -67.80 18.15 -3.09
N ASN A 292 -68.16 16.86 -2.89
CA ASN A 292 -69.44 16.32 -3.36
C ASN A 292 -70.57 16.43 -2.33
N GLU A 293 -70.27 16.68 -1.06
CA GLU A 293 -71.27 16.81 0.00
C GLU A 293 -71.86 18.22 0.10
N SER A 294 -71.29 19.23 -0.58
CA SER A 294 -71.80 20.62 -0.58
C SER A 294 -72.77 20.99 -1.70
N VAL A 295 -73.27 20.04 -2.51
CA VAL A 295 -74.13 20.34 -3.69
C VAL A 295 -75.61 19.94 -3.50
N ASN A 296 -76.01 19.38 -2.36
CA ASN A 296 -77.39 18.87 -2.17
C ASN A 296 -78.28 19.65 -1.17
N ASP A 297 -77.90 20.84 -0.73
CA ASP A 297 -78.68 21.63 0.25
C ASP A 297 -79.53 22.79 -0.34
N GLU A 298 -79.80 22.83 -1.65
CA GLU A 298 -80.58 23.93 -2.29
C GLU A 298 -81.95 23.55 -2.90
N GLU A 299 -82.54 22.39 -2.59
CA GLU A 299 -83.89 22.04 -3.06
C GLU A 299 -84.82 21.60 -1.93
N ASP A 300 -85.32 22.53 -1.12
CA ASP A 300 -86.56 22.30 -0.34
C ASP A 300 -87.15 23.61 0.24
N GLU A 301 -87.45 24.61 -0.60
CA GLU A 301 -88.38 25.69 -0.25
C GLU A 301 -89.22 26.10 -1.46
N ASN A 302 -90.35 25.42 -1.72
CA ASN A 302 -91.54 26.00 -2.36
C ASN A 302 -92.72 25.02 -2.40
N ALA A 303 -93.39 24.81 -1.26
CA ALA A 303 -94.68 24.15 -1.21
C ALA A 303 -95.55 24.61 0.00
N SER A 304 -96.05 25.84 -0.03
CA SER A 304 -97.31 26.27 0.62
C SER A 304 -97.49 27.78 0.34
N GLY A 305 -98.63 28.34 -0.04
CA GLY A 305 -99.97 27.83 -0.17
C GLY A 305 -100.90 29.00 -0.49
N ASN A 306 -102.19 28.71 -0.37
CA ASN A 306 -103.35 29.59 -0.39
C ASN A 306 -103.84 30.10 -1.75
N ASP A 307 -104.69 29.25 -2.33
CA ASP A 307 -106.05 29.66 -2.69
C ASP A 307 -106.72 30.43 -1.54
N GLU A 308 -107.32 31.59 -1.83
CA GLU A 308 -108.52 32.05 -1.14
C GLU A 308 -109.33 32.97 -2.06
N GLU A 309 -110.63 32.72 -2.05
CA GLU A 309 -111.72 33.22 -2.89
C GLU A 309 -112.09 34.68 -2.59
N ASP A 310 -112.41 35.47 -3.63
CA ASP A 310 -113.69 36.17 -3.88
C ASP A 310 -113.56 37.33 -4.89
#